data_AF-A0A962AUD2-F1
#
_entry.id   AF-A0A962AUD2-F1
#
_cell.length_a   1.000
_cell.length_b   1.000
_cell.length_c   1.000
_cell.angle_alpha   90.00
_cell.angle_beta   90.00
_cell.angle_gamma   90.00
#
_symmetry.space_group_name_H-M   'P 1'
#
loop_
_entity.id
_entity.type
_entity.pdbx_description
1 polymer ?
#
loop_
_entity_poly.entity_id
_entity_poly.type
_entity_poly.pdbx_seq_one_letter_code
_entity_poly.pdbx_strand_id
1 'polypeptide(L)' 'MAIHSMTGFGRASGHSGAWGWAWEIRTVNSKGLDLRLRLPPG' A
#
# COMPACT_ATOMS: atom_id res chain seq x y z
N MET A 1 7.14 -17.89 -2.59
CA MET A 1 5.85 -17.71 -3.28
C MET A 1 6.01 -16.57 -4.28
N ALA A 2 6.03 -16.85 -5.58
CA ALA A 2 6.14 -15.81 -6.60
C ALA A 2 4.79 -15.09 -6.75
N ILE A 3 4.80 -13.77 -6.90
CA ILE A 3 3.58 -12.99 -7.09
C ILE A 3 3.01 -13.35 -8.47
N HIS A 4 1.91 -14.10 -8.48
CA HIS A 4 1.21 -14.47 -9.71
C HIS A 4 0.44 -13.25 -10.23
N SER A 5 1.09 -12.50 -11.14
CA SER A 5 0.53 -11.45 -12.00
C SER A 5 -0.23 -10.33 -11.26
N MET A 6 0.46 -9.18 -11.11
CA MET A 6 -0.06 -7.96 -10.52
C MET A 6 -0.74 -7.09 -11.59
N THR A 7 -2.02 -6.77 -11.42
CA THR A 7 -2.79 -5.99 -12.40
C THR A 7 -2.59 -4.49 -12.22
N GLY A 8 -2.28 -4.04 -11.00
CA GLY A 8 -2.20 -2.62 -10.66
C GLY A 8 -1.39 -2.37 -9.40
N PHE A 9 -0.57 -1.32 -9.45
CA PHE A 9 0.25 -0.81 -8.36
C PHE A 9 0.02 0.69 -8.22
N GLY A 10 -0.21 1.14 -6.98
CA GLY A 10 -0.28 2.57 -6.66
C GLY A 10 0.42 2.85 -5.33
N ARG A 11 1.16 3.96 -5.26
CA ARG A 11 1.82 4.41 -4.03
C ARG A 11 1.56 5.89 -3.83
N ALA A 12 1.26 6.26 -2.59
CA ALA A 12 1.12 7.65 -2.19
C ALA A 12 1.85 7.87 -0.88
N SER A 13 2.50 9.01 -0.70
CA SER A 13 3.09 9.37 0.59
C SER A 13 2.94 10.87 0.80
N GLY A 14 2.85 11.26 2.06
CA GLY A 14 2.62 12.64 2.44
C GLY A 14 3.08 12.91 3.85
N HIS A 15 3.09 14.19 4.20
CA HIS A 15 3.46 14.66 5.52
C HIS A 15 2.41 15.66 5.99
N SER A 16 2.08 15.59 7.28
CA SER A 16 1.24 16.56 7.97
C SER A 16 1.90 16.94 9.28
N GLY A 17 2.55 18.11 9.30
CA GLY A 17 3.37 18.55 10.43
C GLY A 17 4.53 17.59 10.69
N ALA A 18 4.65 17.08 11.92
CA ALA A 18 5.68 16.10 12.29
C ALA A 18 5.38 14.66 11.82
N TRP A 19 4.20 14.40 11.25
CA TRP A 19 3.75 13.05 10.93
C TRP A 19 3.91 12.76 9.45
N GLY A 20 4.70 11.74 9.13
CA GLY A 20 4.81 11.18 7.78
C GLY A 20 3.93 9.95 7.62
N TRP A 21 3.36 9.78 6.44
CA TRP A 21 2.64 8.56 6.08
C TRP A 21 3.00 8.10 4.66
N ALA A 22 2.84 6.80 4.44
CA ALA A 22 2.96 6.19 3.13
C ALA A 22 1.93 5.08 2.97
N TRP A 23 1.24 5.10 1.83
CA TRP A 23 0.28 4.10 1.37
C TRP A 23 0.85 3.37 0.18
N GLU A 24 0.59 2.08 0.13
CA GLU A 24 0.87 1.24 -1.02
C GLU A 24 -0.34 0.34 -1.27
N ILE A 25 -0.78 0.29 -2.52
CA ILE A 25 -1.93 -0.48 -2.96
C ILE A 25 -1.48 -1.44 -4.05
N ARG A 26 -1.86 -2.70 -3.87
CA ARG A 26 -1.55 -3.79 -4.78
C ARG A 26 -2.86 -4.49 -5.13
N THR A 27 -3.20 -4.53 -6.42
CA THR A 27 -4.36 -5.30 -6.90
C THR A 27 -3.87 -6.55 -7.61
N VAL A 28 -4.41 -7.70 -7.21
CA VAL A 28 -4.02 -8.99 -7.79
C VAL A 28 -5.19 -9.55 -8.59
N ASN A 29 -5.08 -9.53 -9.92
CA ASN A 29 -5.94 -10.19 -10.90
C ASN A 29 -7.42 -10.35 -10.50
N SER A 30 -8.05 -9.22 -10.17
CA SER A 30 -9.48 -9.13 -9.81
C SER A 30 -9.95 -10.11 -8.73
N LYS A 31 -9.04 -10.69 -7.94
CA LYS A 31 -9.35 -11.67 -6.88
C LYS A 31 -9.29 -11.07 -5.47
N GLY A 32 -8.70 -9.89 -5.29
CA GLY A 32 -8.68 -9.20 -4.00
C GLY A 32 -7.89 -7.89 -4.00
N LEU A 33 -8.27 -7.01 -3.07
CA LEU A 33 -7.58 -5.76 -2.74
C LEU A 33 -6.73 -5.99 -1.49
N ASP A 34 -5.40 -5.89 -1.61
CA ASP A 34 -4.47 -5.95 -0.47
C ASP A 34 -4.06 -4.52 -0.07
N LEU A 35 -4.40 -4.11 1.16
CA LEU A 35 -4.04 -2.82 1.73
C LEU A 35 -3.10 -3.03 2.92
N ARG A 36 -1.88 -2.50 2.83
CA ARG A 36 -0.90 -2.58 3.92
C ARG A 36 -0.65 -1.19 4.50
N LEU A 37 -1.05 -1.02 5.76
CA LEU A 37 -0.80 0.20 6.53
C LEU A 37 0.42 0.03 7.42
N ARG A 38 1.26 1.07 7.47
CA ARG A 38 2.26 1.24 8.53
C ARG A 38 1.95 2.53 9.26
N LEU A 39 1.56 2.40 10.52
CA LEU A 39 1.27 3.51 11.41
C LEU A 39 2.44 3.69 12.39
N PRO A 40 2.73 4.92 12.84
CA PRO A 40 3.72 5.16 13.88
C PRO A 40 3.33 4.43 15.17
N PRO A 41 4.31 3.94 15.96
CA PRO A 41 4.03 3.48 17.31
C PRO A 41 3.48 4.64 18.14
N GLY A 42 2.39 4.38 18.86
CA GLY A 42 1.88 5.24 19.92
C GLY A 42 2.56 4.94 21.26
#